data_AF-F0QVJ8-F1
#
_entry.id   AF-F0QVJ8-F1
#
_cell.length_a   1.000
_cell.length_b   1.000
_cell.length_c   1.000
_cell.angle_alpha   90.00
_cell.angle_beta   90.00
_cell.angle_gamma   90.00
#
_symmetry.space_group_name_H-M   'P 1'
#
loop_
_entity.id
_entity.type
_entity.pdbx_description
1 polymer ?
#
loop_
_entity_poly.entity_id
_entity_poly.type
_entity_poly.pdbx_seq_one_letter_code
_entity_poly.pdbx_strand_id
1 'polypeptide(L)'
;MLPIPPEPKDIKDRIVKRRSVCNGPSCDSFSVWFGNEIAKYLWNHWNRELARAGINWQKFLSILSNHTQELIDWAIKDTLTWNDLIRILTNDVLPGTTAMTVSRKGGILDYL
;
A
#
# COMPACT_ATOMS: atom_id res chain seq x y z
N MET A 1 -14.41 -4.76 4.37
CA MET A 1 -13.21 -5.14 3.61
C MET A 1 -13.12 -4.23 2.38
N LEU A 2 -11.97 -3.61 2.14
CA LEU A 2 -11.76 -2.80 0.92
C LEU A 2 -11.48 -3.74 -0.27
N PRO A 3 -12.04 -3.47 -1.46
CA PRO A 3 -11.75 -4.27 -2.64
C PRO A 3 -10.29 -4.10 -3.06
N ILE A 4 -9.71 -5.14 -3.65
CA ILE A 4 -8.42 -5.04 -4.35
C ILE A 4 -8.68 -4.46 -5.74
N PRO A 5 -8.32 -3.19 -6.01
CA PRO A 5 -8.46 -2.65 -7.35
C PRO A 5 -7.46 -3.32 -8.31
N PRO A 6 -7.69 -3.26 -9.64
CA PRO A 6 -6.69 -3.70 -10.62
C PRO A 6 -5.33 -3.03 -10.41
N GLU A 7 -4.24 -3.66 -10.85
CA GLU A 7 -2.93 -2.99 -10.82
C GLU A 7 -2.91 -1.83 -11.83
N PRO A 8 -2.60 -0.59 -11.40
CA PRO A 8 -2.50 0.55 -12.30
C PRO A 8 -1.14 0.55 -13.00
N LYS A 9 -0.96 -0.35 -13.97
CA LYS A 9 0.29 -0.53 -14.72
C LYS A 9 0.78 0.77 -15.37
N ASP A 10 -0.14 1.60 -15.86
CA ASP A 10 0.17 2.90 -16.45
C ASP A 10 0.80 3.87 -15.42
N ILE A 11 0.32 3.86 -14.17
CA ILE A 11 0.91 4.65 -13.07
C ILE A 11 2.29 4.10 -12.74
N LYS A 12 2.43 2.77 -12.62
CA LYS A 12 3.72 2.11 -12.37
C LYS A 12 4.75 2.47 -13.44
N ASP A 13 4.39 2.40 -14.71
CA ASP A 13 5.27 2.78 -15.83
C ASP A 13 5.72 4.24 -15.74
N ARG A 14 4.82 5.17 -15.37
CA ARG A 14 5.20 6.57 -15.20
C ARG A 14 6.10 6.80 -13.98
N ILE A 15 5.94 6.03 -12.90
CA ILE A 15 6.84 6.05 -11.74
C ILE A 15 8.24 5.58 -12.15
N VAL A 16 8.33 4.44 -12.85
CA VAL A 16 9.61 3.88 -13.34
C VAL A 16 10.30 4.86 -14.30
N LYS A 17 9.55 5.49 -15.21
CA LYS A 17 10.08 6.50 -16.13
C LYS A 17 10.60 7.75 -15.41
N ARG A 18 9.95 8.20 -14.33
CA ARG A 18 10.47 9.28 -13.47
C ARG A 18 11.75 8.85 -12.76
N ARG A 19 11.77 7.62 -12.25
CA ARG A 19 12.91 7.09 -11.53
C ARG A 19 14.14 6.90 -12.42
N SER A 20 13.97 6.69 -13.72
CA SER A 20 15.10 6.48 -14.65
C SER A 20 15.95 7.73 -14.91
N VAL A 21 15.47 8.93 -14.54
CA VAL A 21 16.18 10.20 -14.78
C VAL A 21 16.86 10.78 -13.53
N CYS A 22 16.75 10.13 -12.36
CA CYS A 22 17.48 10.50 -11.15
C CYS A 22 17.88 9.25 -10.36
N ASN A 23 18.65 9.39 -9.28
CA ASN A 23 19.11 8.28 -8.46
C ASN A 23 19.03 8.58 -6.96
N GLY A 24 18.99 7.52 -6.16
CA GLY A 24 19.03 7.57 -4.70
C GLY A 24 17.65 7.58 -4.02
N PRO A 25 17.62 7.44 -2.68
CA PRO A 25 16.37 7.26 -1.92
C PRO A 25 15.39 8.44 -2.02
N SER A 26 15.91 9.67 -2.15
CA SER A 26 15.07 10.86 -2.35
C SER A 26 14.33 10.82 -3.69
N CYS A 27 14.98 10.29 -4.73
CA CYS A 27 14.39 10.10 -6.05
C CYS A 27 13.33 8.99 -6.04
N ASP A 28 13.52 7.91 -5.27
CA ASP A 28 12.52 6.84 -5.11
C ASP A 28 11.21 7.41 -4.53
N SER A 29 11.30 8.07 -3.38
CA SER A 29 10.15 8.69 -2.72
C SER A 29 9.48 9.73 -3.61
N PHE A 30 10.26 10.60 -4.27
CA PHE A 30 9.73 11.58 -5.20
C PHE A 30 8.96 10.92 -6.36
N SER A 31 9.53 9.87 -6.97
CA SER A 31 8.95 9.22 -8.15
C SER A 31 7.58 8.62 -7.84
N VAL A 32 7.44 7.97 -6.68
CA VAL A 32 6.19 7.38 -6.19
C VAL A 32 5.14 8.44 -5.85
N TRP A 33 5.54 9.52 -5.19
CA TRP A 33 4.60 10.54 -4.70
C TRP A 33 4.24 11.61 -5.73
N PHE A 34 4.94 11.68 -6.86
CA PHE A 34 4.72 12.71 -7.86
C PHE A 34 3.25 12.70 -8.35
N GLY A 35 2.62 13.89 -8.26
CA GLY A 35 1.22 14.10 -8.65
C GLY A 35 0.18 13.40 -7.76
N ASN A 36 0.61 12.70 -6.69
CA ASN A 36 -0.22 11.83 -5.86
C ASN A 36 -1.03 10.81 -6.68
N GLU A 37 -0.48 10.34 -7.79
CA GLU A 37 -1.24 9.53 -8.75
C GLU A 37 -1.72 8.22 -8.14
N ILE A 38 -0.83 7.51 -7.43
CA ILE A 38 -1.20 6.27 -6.76
C ILE A 38 -2.23 6.50 -5.65
N ALA A 39 -2.06 7.58 -4.88
CA ALA A 39 -3.01 7.94 -3.83
C ALA A 39 -4.40 8.26 -4.39
N LYS A 40 -4.48 9.04 -5.48
CA LYS A 40 -5.73 9.36 -6.17
C LYS A 40 -6.39 8.11 -6.73
N TYR A 41 -5.61 7.21 -7.32
CA TYR A 41 -6.09 5.94 -7.84
C TYR A 41 -6.79 5.12 -6.73
N LEU A 42 -6.08 4.86 -5.63
CA LEU A 42 -6.61 4.12 -4.49
C LEU A 42 -7.82 4.81 -3.86
N TRP A 43 -7.78 6.13 -3.71
CA TRP A 43 -8.90 6.90 -3.18
C TRP A 43 -10.14 6.80 -4.08
N ASN A 44 -10.00 6.85 -5.40
CA ASN A 44 -11.14 6.70 -6.30
C ASN A 44 -11.84 5.34 -6.13
N HIS A 45 -11.10 4.29 -5.77
CA HIS A 45 -11.64 2.98 -5.48
C HIS A 45 -12.20 2.83 -4.06
N TRP A 46 -11.64 3.54 -3.07
CA TRP A 46 -11.94 3.29 -1.66
C TRP A 46 -12.75 4.39 -0.97
N ASN A 47 -12.83 5.60 -1.54
CA ASN A 47 -13.34 6.81 -0.87
C ASN A 47 -14.69 6.59 -0.16
N ARG A 48 -15.61 5.83 -0.75
CA ARG A 48 -16.93 5.59 -0.17
C ARG A 48 -16.83 4.84 1.15
N GLU A 49 -16.03 3.78 1.20
CA GLU A 49 -15.84 2.98 2.40
C GLU A 49 -14.94 3.69 3.41
N LEU A 50 -13.93 4.42 2.94
CA LEU A 50 -13.08 5.25 3.80
C LEU A 50 -13.89 6.37 4.48
N ALA A 51 -14.73 7.06 3.74
CA ALA A 51 -15.59 8.12 4.28
C ALA A 51 -16.57 7.58 5.31
N ARG A 52 -17.14 6.39 5.10
CA ARG A 52 -17.99 5.70 6.10
C ARG A 52 -17.24 5.38 7.39
N ALA A 53 -15.93 5.13 7.30
CA ALA A 53 -15.05 4.93 8.44
C ALA A 53 -14.47 6.24 9.02
N GLY A 54 -14.94 7.40 8.57
CA GLY A 54 -14.45 8.71 9.04
C GLY A 54 -13.04 9.07 8.55
N ILE A 55 -12.58 8.44 7.47
CA ILE A 55 -11.29 8.72 6.84
C ILE A 55 -11.52 9.65 5.65
N ASN A 56 -11.11 10.91 5.82
CA ASN A 56 -11.08 11.89 4.74
C ASN A 56 -9.77 11.79 3.93
N TRP A 57 -9.67 12.57 2.86
CA TRP A 57 -8.50 12.57 1.97
C TRP A 57 -7.19 12.88 2.70
N GLN A 58 -7.19 13.86 3.61
CA GLN A 58 -5.98 14.22 4.37
C GLN A 58 -5.51 13.08 5.28
N LYS A 59 -6.43 12.44 6.00
CA LYS A 59 -6.13 11.30 6.86
C LYS A 59 -5.67 10.10 6.03
N PHE A 60 -6.28 9.86 4.87
CA PHE A 60 -5.86 8.82 3.94
C PHE A 60 -4.42 9.03 3.46
N LEU A 61 -4.07 10.26 3.04
CA LEU A 61 -2.69 10.59 2.65
C LEU A 61 -1.70 10.36 3.79
N SER A 62 -2.06 10.76 5.01
CA SER A 62 -1.23 10.56 6.20
C SER A 62 -1.03 9.08 6.54
N ILE A 63 -2.04 8.23 6.32
CA ILE A 63 -1.88 6.78 6.51
C ILE A 63 -0.99 6.21 5.40
N LEU A 64 -1.28 6.53 4.14
CA LEU A 64 -0.52 6.04 2.99
C LEU A 64 0.95 6.48 3.04
N SER A 65 1.27 7.65 3.59
CA SER A 65 2.66 8.11 3.75
C SER A 65 3.51 7.20 4.65
N ASN A 66 2.89 6.49 5.60
CA ASN A 66 3.58 5.51 6.44
C ASN A 66 4.02 4.27 5.66
N HIS A 67 3.47 4.06 4.45
CA HIS A 67 3.74 2.91 3.58
C HIS A 67 4.56 3.29 2.35
N THR A 68 5.37 4.35 2.45
CA THR A 68 6.21 4.81 1.32
C THR A 68 7.19 3.72 0.87
N GLN A 69 7.70 2.91 1.79
CA GLN A 69 8.67 1.85 1.45
C GLN A 69 8.02 0.74 0.62
N GLU A 70 6.80 0.33 0.98
CA GLU A 70 6.02 -0.68 0.28
C GLU A 70 5.63 -0.21 -1.12
N LEU A 71 5.29 1.08 -1.28
CA LEU A 71 5.07 1.67 -2.60
C LEU A 71 6.32 1.62 -3.48
N ILE A 72 7.51 1.89 -2.90
CA ILE A 72 8.80 1.78 -3.60
C ILE A 72 9.09 0.31 -3.96
N ASP A 73 8.85 -0.61 -3.05
CA ASP A 73 9.09 -2.03 -3.24
C ASP A 73 8.19 -2.62 -4.35
N TRP A 74 6.96 -2.13 -4.48
CA TRP A 74 6.05 -2.49 -5.58
C TRP A 74 6.41 -1.82 -6.91
N ALA A 75 6.62 -0.50 -6.91
CA ALA A 75 6.71 0.25 -8.16
C ALA A 75 8.12 0.21 -8.78
N ILE A 76 9.16 0.23 -7.95
CA ILE A 76 10.54 0.47 -8.39
C ILE A 76 11.39 -0.79 -8.24
N LYS A 77 11.35 -1.44 -7.07
CA LYS A 77 12.19 -2.63 -6.83
C LYS A 77 11.59 -3.92 -7.37
N ASP A 78 10.29 -3.93 -7.62
CA ASP A 78 9.51 -5.10 -8.05
C ASP A 78 9.62 -6.29 -7.08
N THR A 79 9.85 -6.01 -5.79
CA THR A 79 9.97 -7.00 -4.72
C THR A 79 8.67 -7.24 -3.95
N LEU A 80 7.62 -6.45 -4.22
CA LEU A 80 6.30 -6.56 -3.61
C LEU A 80 5.23 -6.62 -4.70
N THR A 81 4.36 -7.64 -4.66
CA THR A 81 3.26 -7.72 -5.63
C THR A 81 2.18 -6.68 -5.34
N TRP A 82 1.42 -6.30 -6.37
CA TRP A 82 0.28 -5.38 -6.19
C TRP A 82 -0.71 -5.88 -5.14
N ASN A 83 -1.08 -7.16 -5.19
CA ASN A 83 -2.04 -7.73 -4.25
C ASN A 83 -1.53 -7.69 -2.80
N ASP A 84 -0.23 -7.90 -2.58
CA ASP A 84 0.38 -7.84 -1.25
C ASP A 84 0.44 -6.40 -0.73
N LEU A 85 0.83 -5.45 -1.58
CA LEU A 85 0.76 -4.02 -1.26
C LEU A 85 -0.66 -3.64 -0.80
N ILE A 86 -1.68 -3.99 -1.58
CA ILE A 86 -3.06 -3.66 -1.22
C ILE A 86 -3.49 -4.33 0.10
N ARG A 87 -3.10 -5.59 0.35
CA ARG A 87 -3.38 -6.24 1.64
C ARG A 87 -2.75 -5.48 2.81
N ILE A 88 -1.50 -5.04 2.68
CA ILE A 88 -0.81 -4.25 3.70
C ILE A 88 -1.59 -2.94 3.95
N LEU A 89 -1.90 -2.18 2.90
CA LEU A 89 -2.59 -0.90 3.02
C LEU A 89 -3.99 -1.05 3.64
N THR A 90 -4.76 -2.06 3.23
CA THR A 90 -6.14 -2.24 3.70
C THR A 90 -6.21 -2.69 5.17
N ASN A 91 -5.21 -3.42 5.66
CA ASN A 91 -5.11 -3.79 7.07
C ASN A 91 -4.91 -2.57 7.98
N ASP A 92 -4.15 -1.57 7.52
CA ASP A 92 -3.82 -0.38 8.31
C ASP A 92 -4.94 0.67 8.26
N VAL A 93 -5.60 0.80 7.11
CA VAL A 93 -6.64 1.80 6.89
C VAL A 93 -7.97 1.42 7.57
N LEU A 94 -8.24 0.12 7.80
CA LEU A 94 -9.43 -0.36 8.53
C LEU A 94 -9.04 -1.45 9.55
N PRO A 95 -8.52 -1.07 10.73
CA PRO A 95 -8.23 -2.03 11.79
C PRO A 95 -9.55 -2.63 12.30
N GLY A 96 -9.83 -3.86 11.86
CA GLY A 96 -11.11 -4.54 12.11
C GLY A 96 -11.49 -5.60 11.07
N THR A 97 -10.73 -5.74 9.98
CA THR A 97 -10.86 -6.87 9.05
C THR A 97 -9.61 -7.76 9.11
N THR A 98 -9.21 -8.20 10.30
CA THR A 98 -8.25 -9.30 10.39
C THR A 98 -8.96 -10.57 9.94
N ALA A 99 -8.65 -11.02 8.72
CA ALA A 99 -8.71 -12.44 8.40
C ALA A 99 -7.96 -13.18 9.53
N MET A 100 -8.60 -14.21 10.08
CA MET A 100 -8.03 -15.07 11.11
C MET A 100 -6.64 -15.54 10.66
N THR A 101 -5.59 -14.96 11.24
CA THR A 101 -4.26 -15.55 11.16
C THR A 101 -4.32 -16.85 11.93
N VAL A 102 -4.18 -17.95 11.18
CA VAL A 102 -3.94 -19.30 11.67
C VAL A 102 -3.01 -19.24 12.88
N SER A 103 -3.52 -19.77 14.00
CA SER A 103 -2.75 -20.02 15.21
C SER A 103 -1.48 -20.80 14.84
N ARG A 104 -0.33 -20.17 15.00
CA ARG A 104 0.93 -20.91 15.14
C ARG A 104 0.84 -21.65 16.47
N LYS A 105 0.38 -22.90 16.44
CA LYS A 105 0.74 -23.87 17.48
C LYS A 105 2.25 -24.10 17.37
N GLY A 106 2.99 -23.34 18.16
CA GLY A 106 4.39 -23.55 18.45
C GLY A 106 4.58 -23.34 19.95
N GLY A 107 3.85 -24.12 20.75
CA GLY A 107 4.04 -24.20 22.19
C GLY A 107 5.07 -25.27 22.48
N ILE A 108 6.25 -24.86 22.95
CA ILE A 108 7.19 -25.74 23.64
C ILE A 108 6.50 -26.14 24.95
N LEU A 109 5.93 -27.35 24.99
CA LEU A 109 5.60 -28.17 26.17
C LEU A 109 4.85 -29.42 25.67
N ASP A 110 5.58 -30.32 25.01
CA ASP A 110 5.12 -31.70 24.71
C ASP A 110 6.29 -32.69 24.95
N TYR A 111 7.14 -32.42 25.94
CA TYR A 111 8.24 -33.32 26.32
C TYR A 111 8.58 -33.32 27.82
N LEU A 112 7.61 -33.12 28.72
CA LEU A 112 7.71 -33.52 30.13
C LEU A 112 6.33 -33.91 30.67
#